data_AF-A0A814GH76-F1
#
_entry.id   AF-A0A814GH76-F1
#
_cell.length_a   1.000
_cell.length_b   1.000
_cell.length_c   1.000
_cell.angle_alpha   90.00
_cell.angle_beta   90.00
_cell.angle_gamma   90.00
#
_symmetry.space_group_name_H-M   'P 1'
#
loop_
_entity.id
_entity.type
_entity.pdbx_description
1 polymer ?
#
loop_
_entity_poly.entity_id
_entity_poly.type
_entity_poly.pdbx_seq_one_letter_code
_entity_poly.pdbx_strand_id
1 'polypeptide(L)'
;MLDLYNTYDSCTTQLVERMDSMINHQITEFHDNHSSLHDIWAGLTDAIPFHVKNLISFSREMPAINEIDFDDFHKIMNNRLFDFWLIKHAPLIRNNESYIILPNGLQYTRQWMNRIIGEEIVEAMFELARKYNELNLTQEEYALIFPVIICAEDTTLNDQETVHQIRCCYLYALYTQMLTTRTQFEAKTVFHNLLQILSFLPFLNQLQEKKTVSIIPENVESES
;
A
#
# COMPACT_ATOMS: atom_id res chain seq x y z
N MET A 1 -4.60 -15.96 22.56
CA MET A 1 -4.05 -15.79 21.21
C MET A 1 -4.76 -14.55 20.68
N LEU A 2 -4.11 -13.40 20.81
CA LEU A 2 -4.74 -12.08 20.61
C LEU A 2 -4.50 -11.68 19.15
N ASP A 3 -5.55 -11.84 18.34
CA ASP A 3 -5.58 -11.56 16.91
C ASP A 3 -5.55 -10.05 16.65
N LEU A 4 -4.40 -9.51 16.30
CA LEU A 4 -4.26 -8.12 15.81
C LEU A 4 -4.82 -7.96 14.38
N TYR A 5 -5.30 -9.04 13.74
CA TYR A 5 -6.11 -8.97 12.51
C TYR A 5 -7.53 -8.48 12.80
N ASN A 6 -8.03 -8.65 14.03
CA ASN A 6 -9.39 -8.26 14.39
C ASN A 6 -9.60 -6.75 14.59
N THR A 7 -8.53 -5.96 14.71
CA THR A 7 -8.66 -4.51 14.94
C THR A 7 -8.41 -3.64 13.71
N TYR A 8 -7.77 -4.14 12.63
CA TYR A 8 -7.46 -3.31 11.46
C TYR A 8 -7.96 -3.76 10.08
N ASP A 9 -8.47 -4.99 9.89
CA ASP A 9 -9.47 -5.31 8.85
C ASP A 9 -9.86 -6.81 8.86
N SER A 10 -10.97 -7.18 9.51
CA SER A 10 -11.59 -8.50 9.31
C SER A 10 -11.89 -8.76 7.81
N CYS A 11 -12.11 -7.67 7.05
CA CYS A 11 -12.32 -7.71 5.60
C CYS A 11 -11.07 -8.17 4.83
N THR A 12 -9.87 -7.72 5.20
CA THR A 12 -8.64 -8.12 4.48
C THR A 12 -8.35 -9.60 4.67
N THR A 13 -8.57 -10.14 5.87
CA THR A 13 -8.45 -11.59 6.12
C THR A 13 -9.46 -12.38 5.28
N GLN A 14 -10.73 -11.95 5.26
CA GLN A 14 -11.76 -12.58 4.41
C GLN A 14 -11.42 -12.50 2.92
N LEU A 15 -10.81 -11.40 2.47
CA LEU A 15 -10.36 -11.24 1.09
C LEU A 15 -9.17 -12.15 0.76
N VAL A 16 -8.23 -12.33 1.69
CA VAL A 16 -7.11 -13.29 1.54
C VAL A 16 -7.65 -14.72 1.50
N GLU A 17 -8.56 -15.09 2.40
CA GLU A 17 -9.20 -16.42 2.41
C GLU A 17 -9.99 -16.68 1.11
N ARG A 18 -10.73 -15.68 0.63
CA ARG A 18 -11.43 -15.74 -0.66
C ARG A 18 -10.42 -15.91 -1.80
N MET A 19 -9.36 -15.12 -1.84
CA MET A 19 -8.30 -15.21 -2.84
C MET A 19 -7.67 -16.61 -2.84
N ASP A 20 -7.25 -17.12 -1.68
CA ASP A 20 -6.65 -18.45 -1.56
C ASP A 20 -7.61 -19.54 -2.04
N SER A 21 -8.91 -19.42 -1.71
CA SER A 21 -9.95 -20.29 -2.26
C SER A 21 -10.00 -20.22 -3.79
N MET A 22 -10.03 -19.03 -4.38
CA MET A 22 -10.07 -18.86 -5.84
C MET A 22 -8.83 -19.44 -6.54
N ILE A 23 -7.65 -19.22 -5.96
CA ILE A 23 -6.37 -19.77 -6.43
C ILE A 23 -6.40 -21.30 -6.37
N ASN A 24 -6.83 -21.88 -5.25
CA ASN A 24 -6.89 -23.33 -5.06
C ASN A 24 -7.87 -24.01 -6.03
N HIS A 25 -8.95 -23.32 -6.42
CA HIS A 25 -9.91 -23.80 -7.41
C HIS A 25 -9.50 -23.48 -8.86
N GLN A 26 -8.29 -22.95 -9.08
CA GLN A 26 -7.74 -22.63 -10.41
C GLN A 26 -8.66 -21.70 -11.23
N ILE A 27 -9.30 -20.73 -10.57
CA ILE A 27 -10.11 -19.72 -11.25
C ILE A 27 -9.17 -18.75 -11.98
N THR A 28 -9.15 -18.83 -13.31
CA THR A 28 -8.28 -18.01 -14.18
C THR A 28 -9.02 -16.96 -14.99
N GLU A 29 -10.35 -17.04 -15.05
CA GLU A 29 -11.20 -16.12 -15.81
C GLU A 29 -11.91 -15.15 -14.87
N PHE A 30 -11.41 -13.92 -14.80
CA PHE A 30 -12.04 -12.80 -14.10
C PHE A 30 -12.86 -11.99 -15.11
N HIS A 31 -13.90 -12.62 -15.67
CA HIS A 31 -14.77 -11.98 -16.66
C HIS A 31 -15.75 -11.03 -15.98
N ASP A 32 -15.38 -9.75 -15.93
CA ASP A 32 -16.32 -8.68 -15.67
C ASP A 32 -16.95 -8.20 -16.98
N ASN A 33 -17.84 -9.02 -17.54
CA ASN A 33 -18.52 -8.72 -18.81
C ASN A 33 -19.64 -7.68 -18.67
N HIS A 34 -19.90 -7.17 -17.46
CA HIS A 34 -21.04 -6.30 -17.19
C HIS A 34 -20.67 -4.94 -16.60
N SER A 35 -19.51 -4.78 -15.95
CA SER A 35 -19.14 -3.48 -15.37
C SER A 35 -18.53 -2.56 -16.41
N SER A 36 -18.91 -1.29 -16.33
CA SER A 36 -18.38 -0.23 -17.16
C SER A 36 -17.16 0.43 -16.51
N LEU A 37 -16.36 1.15 -17.30
CA LEU A 37 -15.29 2.00 -16.77
C LEU A 37 -15.82 3.00 -15.73
N HIS A 38 -17.05 3.48 -15.91
CA HIS A 38 -17.71 4.39 -14.99
C HIS A 38 -17.94 3.72 -13.61
N ASP A 39 -18.35 2.46 -13.58
CA ASP A 39 -18.58 1.74 -12.31
C ASP A 39 -17.27 1.54 -11.55
N ILE A 40 -16.18 1.23 -12.26
CA ILE A 40 -14.85 1.10 -11.65
C ILE A 40 -14.36 2.45 -11.12
N TRP A 41 -14.55 3.54 -11.88
CA TRP A 41 -14.20 4.88 -11.42
C TRP A 41 -15.01 5.29 -10.18
N ALA A 42 -16.32 5.01 -10.16
CA ALA A 42 -17.15 5.25 -8.98
C ALA A 42 -16.59 4.53 -7.74
N GLY A 43 -16.28 3.23 -7.88
CA GLY A 43 -15.68 2.44 -6.80
C GLY A 43 -14.32 2.97 -6.33
N LEU A 44 -13.44 3.37 -7.25
CA LEU A 44 -12.14 3.97 -6.91
C LEU A 44 -12.30 5.31 -6.19
N THR A 45 -13.22 6.15 -6.64
CA THR A 45 -13.50 7.46 -6.03
C THR A 45 -14.04 7.30 -4.62
N ASP A 46 -14.98 6.36 -4.43
CA ASP A 46 -15.54 6.04 -3.11
C ASP A 46 -14.50 5.45 -2.15
N ALA A 47 -13.47 4.79 -2.68
CA ALA A 47 -12.40 4.20 -1.88
C ALA A 47 -11.41 5.24 -1.33
N ILE A 48 -11.16 6.35 -2.05
CA ILE A 48 -10.15 7.35 -1.66
C ILE A 48 -10.39 7.90 -0.25
N PRO A 49 -11.59 8.42 0.10
CA PRO A 49 -11.85 8.92 1.46
C PRO A 49 -11.64 7.86 2.54
N PHE A 50 -11.97 6.61 2.25
CA PHE A 50 -11.77 5.49 3.17
C PHE A 50 -10.27 5.24 3.42
N HIS A 51 -9.45 5.21 2.36
CA HIS A 51 -8.01 5.01 2.49
C HIS A 51 -7.32 6.18 3.19
N VAL A 52 -7.71 7.42 2.89
CA VAL A 52 -7.21 8.61 3.60
C VAL A 52 -7.54 8.53 5.09
N LYS A 53 -8.79 8.21 5.44
CA LYS A 53 -9.21 8.05 6.84
C LYS A 53 -8.43 6.95 7.53
N ASN A 54 -8.21 5.81 6.87
CA ASN A 54 -7.45 4.70 7.42
C ASN A 54 -5.99 5.07 7.67
N LEU A 55 -5.34 5.74 6.72
CA LEU A 55 -3.97 6.21 6.88
C LEU A 55 -3.85 7.17 8.07
N ILE A 56 -4.75 8.16 8.18
CA ILE A 56 -4.75 9.11 9.30
C ILE A 56 -5.00 8.41 10.63
N SER A 57 -5.99 7.50 10.67
CA SER A 57 -6.34 6.78 11.90
C SER A 57 -5.21 5.89 12.37
N PHE A 58 -4.59 5.13 11.45
CA PHE A 58 -3.41 4.33 11.74
C PHE A 58 -2.25 5.21 12.26
N SER A 59 -1.96 6.31 11.55
CA SER A 59 -0.85 7.19 11.91
C SER A 59 -1.01 7.79 13.31
N ARG A 60 -2.24 8.16 13.70
CA ARG A 60 -2.53 8.72 15.03
C ARG A 60 -2.31 7.76 16.19
N GLU A 61 -2.28 6.47 15.92
CA GLU A 61 -2.05 5.44 16.94
C GLU A 61 -0.59 5.04 17.05
N MET A 62 0.26 5.50 16.11
CA MET A 62 1.68 5.23 16.14
C MET A 62 2.34 5.94 17.32
N PRO A 63 3.12 5.21 18.15
CA PRO A 63 4.04 5.85 19.09
C PRO A 63 4.91 6.91 18.43
N ALA A 64 5.14 8.02 19.14
CA ALA A 64 5.92 9.19 18.71
C ALA A 64 5.35 10.00 17.53
N ILE A 65 4.14 9.71 17.03
CA ILE A 65 3.52 10.56 15.99
C ILE A 65 3.24 11.99 16.47
N ASN A 66 3.02 12.16 17.77
CA ASN A 66 2.78 13.43 18.42
C ASN A 66 4.01 14.36 18.45
N GLU A 67 5.21 13.82 18.15
CA GLU A 67 6.43 14.61 18.00
C GLU A 67 6.53 15.28 16.62
N ILE A 68 5.71 14.86 15.66
CA ILE A 68 5.63 15.48 14.32
C ILE A 68 4.65 16.65 14.39
N ASP A 69 5.07 17.82 13.91
CA ASP A 69 4.20 18.99 13.87
C ASP A 69 3.03 18.82 12.88
N PHE A 70 2.00 19.65 13.04
CA PHE A 70 0.78 19.52 12.26
C PHE A 70 0.99 19.70 10.75
N ASP A 71 1.86 20.64 10.34
CA ASP A 71 2.10 20.95 8.93
C ASP A 71 2.87 19.80 8.26
N ASP A 72 3.90 19.29 8.92
CA ASP A 72 4.65 18.13 8.43
C ASP A 72 3.82 16.85 8.45
N PHE A 73 3.00 16.62 9.47
CA PHE A 73 2.04 15.53 9.48
C PHE A 73 1.09 15.60 8.27
N HIS A 74 0.57 16.79 7.95
CA HIS A 74 -0.29 16.98 6.79
C HIS A 74 0.42 16.66 5.47
N LYS A 75 1.67 17.12 5.28
CA LYS A 75 2.50 16.78 4.11
C LYS A 75 2.71 15.28 3.99
N ILE A 76 3.08 14.61 5.09
CA ILE A 76 3.29 13.16 5.11
C ILE A 76 2.01 12.42 4.68
N MET A 77 0.85 12.79 5.24
CA MET A 77 -0.42 12.12 4.89
C MET A 77 -0.77 12.27 3.40
N ASN A 78 -0.49 13.43 2.81
CA ASN A 78 -0.73 13.68 1.39
C ASN A 78 0.24 12.87 0.50
N ASN A 79 1.51 12.77 0.91
CA ASN A 79 2.57 12.16 0.09
C ASN A 79 2.64 10.63 0.20
N ARG A 80 2.02 10.03 1.24
CA ARG A 80 2.17 8.59 1.56
C ARG A 80 0.94 7.74 1.29
N LEU A 81 -0.15 8.31 0.78
CA LEU A 81 -1.38 7.56 0.53
C LEU A 81 -1.16 6.38 -0.41
N PHE A 82 -0.48 6.60 -1.54
CA PHE A 82 -0.25 5.56 -2.53
C PHE A 82 0.68 4.46 -2.00
N ASP A 83 1.79 4.84 -1.36
CA ASP A 83 2.76 3.89 -0.78
C ASP A 83 2.09 3.01 0.29
N PHE A 84 1.34 3.64 1.20
CA PHE A 84 0.57 2.95 2.24
C PHE A 84 -0.45 1.99 1.63
N TRP A 85 -1.21 2.46 0.64
CA TRP A 85 -2.22 1.65 -0.04
C TRP A 85 -1.59 0.44 -0.74
N LEU A 86 -0.51 0.65 -1.50
CA LEU A 86 0.17 -0.41 -2.25
C LEU A 86 0.69 -1.50 -1.31
N ILE A 87 1.38 -1.12 -0.23
CA ILE A 87 1.93 -2.09 0.72
C ILE A 87 0.82 -2.80 1.51
N LYS A 88 -0.25 -2.08 1.89
CA LYS A 88 -1.42 -2.68 2.55
C LYS A 88 -2.09 -3.73 1.65
N HIS A 89 -2.19 -3.46 0.36
CA HIS A 89 -2.89 -4.34 -0.59
C HIS A 89 -1.98 -5.35 -1.32
N ALA A 90 -0.65 -5.25 -1.20
CA ALA A 90 0.29 -6.18 -1.81
C ALA A 90 -0.03 -7.68 -1.55
N PRO A 91 -0.50 -8.10 -0.36
CA PRO A 91 -0.93 -9.48 -0.13
C PRO A 91 -2.04 -9.97 -1.06
N LEU A 92 -2.89 -9.07 -1.58
CA LEU A 92 -4.00 -9.35 -2.51
C LEU A 92 -3.58 -9.28 -3.98
N ILE A 93 -2.30 -9.07 -4.28
CA ILE A 93 -1.76 -9.06 -5.64
C ILE A 93 -0.88 -10.31 -5.79
N ARG A 94 -1.43 -11.36 -6.41
CA ARG A 94 -0.81 -12.69 -6.52
C ARG A 94 -1.18 -13.37 -7.82
N ASN A 95 -0.33 -14.30 -8.27
CA ASN A 95 -0.57 -15.10 -9.49
C ASN A 95 -0.93 -14.25 -10.73
N ASN A 96 -0.26 -13.10 -10.87
CA ASN A 96 -0.47 -12.15 -11.96
C ASN A 96 -1.91 -11.58 -12.03
N GLU A 97 -2.62 -11.54 -10.90
CA GLU A 97 -3.93 -10.92 -10.78
C GLU A 97 -4.05 -10.10 -9.47
N SER A 98 -4.98 -9.15 -9.45
CA SER A 98 -5.36 -8.38 -8.26
C SER A 98 -6.71 -8.84 -7.73
N TYR A 99 -6.77 -9.17 -6.44
CA TYR A 99 -7.96 -9.61 -5.71
C TYR A 99 -8.54 -8.49 -4.82
N ILE A 100 -8.18 -7.24 -5.10
CA ILE A 100 -8.71 -6.07 -4.39
C ILE A 100 -10.18 -5.87 -4.77
N ILE A 101 -11.04 -5.71 -3.76
CA ILE A 101 -12.46 -5.42 -3.95
C ILE A 101 -12.72 -3.96 -3.60
N LEU A 102 -13.33 -3.23 -4.53
CA LEU A 102 -13.75 -1.85 -4.38
C LEU A 102 -15.01 -1.76 -3.49
N PRO A 103 -15.32 -0.60 -2.89
CA PRO A 103 -16.50 -0.41 -2.03
C PRO A 103 -17.84 -0.78 -2.67
N ASN A 104 -17.94 -0.69 -4.00
CA ASN A 104 -19.12 -1.08 -4.76
C ASN A 104 -19.20 -2.60 -5.05
N GLY A 105 -18.27 -3.39 -4.51
CA GLY A 105 -18.23 -4.85 -4.65
C GLY A 105 -17.52 -5.36 -5.90
N LEU A 106 -17.06 -4.46 -6.79
CA LEU A 106 -16.33 -4.85 -8.00
C LEU A 106 -14.87 -5.18 -7.69
N GLN A 107 -14.32 -6.17 -8.38
CA GLN A 107 -12.90 -6.50 -8.28
C GLN A 107 -12.07 -5.57 -9.16
N TYR A 108 -11.08 -4.92 -8.57
CA TYR A 108 -10.12 -4.10 -9.31
C TYR A 108 -9.03 -5.00 -9.90
N THR A 109 -9.37 -5.68 -11.01
CA THR A 109 -8.49 -6.63 -11.70
C THR A 109 -7.28 -5.95 -12.32
N ARG A 110 -6.23 -6.72 -12.63
CA ARG A 110 -5.06 -6.29 -13.40
C ARG A 110 -5.48 -5.70 -14.75
N GLN A 111 -6.52 -6.25 -15.38
CA GLN A 111 -7.08 -5.69 -16.61
C GLN A 111 -7.62 -4.26 -16.40
N TRP A 112 -8.39 -4.04 -15.33
CA TRP A 112 -8.90 -2.70 -15.00
C TRP A 112 -7.77 -1.75 -14.60
N MET A 113 -6.81 -2.21 -13.80
CA MET A 113 -5.61 -1.44 -13.46
C MET A 113 -4.85 -1.00 -14.71
N ASN A 114 -4.60 -1.91 -15.65
CA ASN A 114 -3.90 -1.60 -16.90
C ASN A 114 -4.63 -0.53 -17.72
N ARG A 115 -5.97 -0.55 -17.73
CA ARG A 115 -6.79 0.44 -18.43
C ARG A 115 -6.77 1.82 -17.77
N ILE A 116 -6.67 1.89 -16.45
CA ILE A 116 -6.80 3.14 -15.69
C ILE A 116 -5.45 3.81 -15.45
N ILE A 117 -4.46 3.06 -14.95
CA ILE A 117 -3.15 3.61 -14.57
C ILE A 117 -2.02 3.23 -15.54
N GLY A 118 -2.28 2.31 -16.48
CA GLY A 118 -1.34 1.93 -17.53
C GLY A 118 -0.40 0.78 -17.14
N GLU A 119 -0.04 -0.02 -18.13
CA GLU A 119 0.71 -1.28 -17.95
C GLU A 119 2.07 -1.11 -17.26
N GLU A 120 2.80 -0.03 -17.54
CA GLU A 120 4.11 0.24 -16.92
C GLU A 120 4.01 0.31 -15.38
N ILE A 121 3.02 1.03 -14.85
CA ILE A 121 2.83 1.19 -13.41
C ILE A 121 2.35 -0.12 -12.81
N VAL A 122 1.40 -0.78 -13.48
CA VAL A 122 0.84 -2.06 -13.00
C VAL A 122 1.90 -3.13 -12.92
N GLU A 123 2.77 -3.25 -13.92
CA GLU A 123 3.85 -4.23 -13.89
C GLU A 123 4.82 -3.96 -12.73
N ALA A 124 5.18 -2.70 -12.53
CA ALA A 124 6.05 -2.30 -11.43
C ALA A 124 5.39 -2.53 -10.05
N MET A 125 4.09 -2.28 -9.91
CA MET A 125 3.31 -2.61 -8.70
C MET A 125 3.25 -4.11 -8.43
N PHE A 126 3.04 -4.93 -9.47
CA PHE A 126 2.93 -6.38 -9.36
C PHE A 126 4.28 -7.02 -9.03
N GLU A 127 5.37 -6.50 -9.62
CA GLU A 127 6.73 -6.89 -9.28
C GLU A 127 7.07 -6.57 -7.82
N LEU A 128 6.71 -5.36 -7.35
CA LEU A 128 6.88 -4.98 -5.96
C LEU A 128 6.08 -5.93 -5.05
N ALA A 129 4.80 -6.16 -5.35
CA ALA A 129 3.94 -7.01 -4.53
C ALA A 129 4.45 -8.46 -4.48
N ARG A 130 4.98 -8.99 -5.58
CA ARG A 130 5.59 -10.33 -5.63
C ARG A 130 6.77 -10.43 -4.67
N LYS A 131 7.76 -9.54 -4.81
CA LYS A 131 8.94 -9.49 -3.94
C LYS A 131 8.57 -9.30 -2.47
N TYR A 132 7.57 -8.46 -2.21
CA TYR A 132 7.08 -8.21 -0.87
C TYR A 132 6.41 -9.44 -0.24
N ASN A 133 5.59 -10.16 -1.02
CA ASN A 133 4.93 -11.38 -0.55
C ASN A 133 5.93 -12.53 -0.29
N GLU A 134 7.04 -12.60 -1.05
CA GLU A 134 8.11 -13.58 -0.84
C GLU A 134 8.85 -13.40 0.50
N LEU A 135 8.75 -12.23 1.14
CA LEU A 135 9.36 -11.99 2.45
C LEU A 135 8.70 -12.80 3.57
N ASN A 136 7.46 -13.27 3.37
CA ASN A 136 6.70 -14.04 4.37
C ASN A 136 6.74 -13.39 5.77
N LEU A 137 6.36 -12.12 5.82
CA LEU A 137 6.38 -11.32 7.05
C LEU A 137 5.31 -11.79 8.02
N THR A 138 5.59 -11.71 9.32
CA THR A 138 4.57 -11.94 10.36
C THR A 138 3.70 -10.70 10.52
N GLN A 139 2.56 -10.85 11.19
CA GLN A 139 1.65 -9.74 11.46
C GLN A 139 2.33 -8.57 12.20
N GLU A 140 3.18 -8.88 13.18
CA GLU A 140 3.89 -7.88 13.97
C GLU A 140 4.89 -7.10 13.10
N GLU A 141 5.54 -7.79 12.17
CA GLU A 141 6.46 -7.16 11.21
C GLU A 141 5.71 -6.28 10.22
N TYR A 142 4.56 -6.75 9.71
CA TYR A 142 3.65 -5.96 8.89
C TYR A 142 3.24 -4.67 9.59
N ALA A 143 2.85 -4.74 10.87
CA ALA A 143 2.43 -3.56 11.63
C ALA A 143 3.57 -2.54 11.79
N LEU A 144 4.80 -3.00 11.97
CA LEU A 144 5.98 -2.14 12.12
C LEU A 144 6.47 -1.53 10.79
N ILE A 145 6.07 -2.08 9.63
CA ILE A 145 6.44 -1.54 8.31
C ILE A 145 5.70 -0.23 8.01
N PHE A 146 4.43 -0.10 8.38
CA PHE A 146 3.66 1.10 8.05
C PHE A 146 4.26 2.38 8.66
N PRO A 147 4.69 2.41 9.93
CA PRO A 147 5.47 3.52 10.46
C PRO A 147 6.73 3.86 9.66
N VAL A 148 7.44 2.85 9.17
CA VAL A 148 8.66 3.04 8.36
C VAL A 148 8.34 3.70 7.02
N ILE A 149 7.18 3.38 6.42
CA ILE A 149 6.69 4.00 5.17
C ILE A 149 6.22 5.42 5.42
N ILE A 150 5.40 5.62 6.46
CA ILE A 150 4.86 6.94 6.83
C ILE A 150 6.00 7.92 7.09
N CYS A 151 6.99 7.51 7.89
CA CYS A 151 8.14 8.34 8.22
C CYS A 151 9.28 8.26 7.17
N ALA A 152 9.00 7.78 5.95
CA ALA A 152 10.01 7.74 4.90
C ALA A 152 10.55 9.14 4.56
N GLU A 153 11.78 9.21 4.04
CA GLU A 153 12.47 10.47 3.75
C GLU A 153 11.62 11.38 2.85
N ASP A 154 11.48 12.64 3.26
CA ASP A 154 10.71 13.65 2.56
C ASP A 154 11.40 15.01 2.75
N THR A 155 11.94 15.55 1.65
CA THR A 155 12.70 16.80 1.66
C THR A 155 11.81 18.03 1.77
N THR A 156 10.48 17.88 1.71
CA THR A 156 9.51 18.97 1.84
C THR A 156 9.17 19.29 3.30
N LEU A 157 9.61 18.45 4.23
CA LEU A 157 9.34 18.61 5.67
C LEU A 157 10.21 19.70 6.30
N ASN A 158 9.63 20.36 7.30
CA ASN A 158 10.29 21.38 8.11
C ASN A 158 11.27 20.72 9.10
N ASP A 159 10.82 19.67 9.81
CA ASP A 159 11.62 18.90 10.76
C ASP A 159 11.89 17.47 10.25
N GLN A 160 12.81 17.38 9.29
CA GLN A 160 13.25 16.11 8.72
C GLN A 160 13.98 15.23 9.75
N GLU A 161 14.62 15.84 10.75
CA GLU A 161 15.43 15.12 11.72
C GLU A 161 14.54 14.29 12.66
N THR A 162 13.49 14.91 13.23
CA THR A 162 12.55 14.21 14.10
C THR A 162 11.87 13.03 13.38
N VAL A 163 11.39 13.26 12.14
CA VAL A 163 10.76 12.20 11.34
C VAL A 163 11.74 11.07 11.02
N HIS A 164 13.00 11.40 10.69
CA HIS A 164 14.05 10.41 10.45
C HIS A 164 14.39 9.58 11.71
N GLN A 165 14.46 10.22 12.88
CA GLN A 165 14.70 9.53 14.16
C GLN A 165 13.57 8.56 14.49
N ILE A 166 12.31 8.98 14.30
CA ILE A 166 11.13 8.10 14.47
C ILE A 166 11.26 6.89 13.54
N ARG A 167 11.57 7.10 12.25
CA ARG A 167 11.78 6.00 11.30
C ARG A 167 12.89 5.05 11.74
N CYS A 168 14.01 5.57 12.23
CA CYS A 168 15.12 4.74 12.72
C CYS A 168 14.69 3.85 13.90
N CYS A 169 13.90 4.39 14.83
CA CYS A 169 13.34 3.61 15.94
C CYS A 169 12.44 2.47 15.45
N TYR A 170 11.57 2.72 14.47
CA TYR A 170 10.71 1.68 13.90
C TYR A 170 11.50 0.64 13.09
N LEU A 171 12.52 1.05 12.35
CA LEU A 171 13.42 0.13 11.66
C LEU A 171 14.16 -0.78 12.64
N TYR A 172 14.63 -0.22 13.76
CA TYR A 172 15.27 -1.00 14.83
C TYR A 172 14.29 -1.97 15.50
N ALA A 173 13.07 -1.52 15.80
CA ALA A 173 12.01 -2.35 16.37
C ALA A 173 11.64 -3.50 15.42
N LEU A 174 11.48 -3.20 14.13
CA LEU A 174 11.20 -4.19 13.08
C LEU A 174 12.29 -5.25 12.99
N TYR A 175 13.56 -4.83 12.93
CA TYR A 175 14.67 -5.77 12.87
C TYR A 175 14.75 -6.64 14.14
N THR A 176 14.50 -6.03 15.31
CA THR A 176 14.45 -6.75 16.58
C THR A 176 13.31 -7.77 16.59
N GLN A 177 12.12 -7.40 16.10
CA GLN A 177 10.99 -8.33 15.97
C GLN A 177 11.34 -9.51 15.06
N MET A 178 11.99 -9.26 13.91
CA MET A 178 12.43 -10.33 13.01
C MET A 178 13.41 -11.30 13.68
N LEU A 179 14.26 -10.83 14.60
CA LEU A 179 15.17 -11.70 15.37
C LEU A 179 14.45 -12.59 16.38
N THR A 180 13.19 -12.29 16.72
CA THR A 180 12.37 -13.15 17.60
C THR A 180 11.69 -14.29 16.85
N THR A 181 11.46 -14.11 15.54
CA THR A 181 10.70 -15.05 14.69
C THR A 181 11.58 -15.84 13.73
N ARG A 182 12.83 -15.41 13.49
CA ARG A 182 13.77 -15.99 12.51
C ARG A 182 15.18 -16.13 13.04
N THR A 183 16.01 -16.91 12.34
CA THR A 183 17.46 -16.91 12.59
C THR A 183 18.08 -15.56 12.25
N GLN A 184 19.24 -15.24 12.83
CA GLN A 184 19.95 -13.99 12.56
C GLN A 184 20.27 -13.78 11.06
N PHE A 185 20.62 -14.85 10.35
CA PHE A 185 20.93 -14.78 8.92
C PHE A 185 19.68 -14.48 8.08
N GLU A 186 18.56 -15.16 8.38
CA GLU A 186 17.28 -14.92 7.71
C GLU A 186 16.76 -13.52 8.00
N ALA A 187 16.77 -13.08 9.26
CA ALA A 187 16.34 -11.74 9.65
C ALA A 187 17.12 -10.67 8.89
N LYS A 188 18.45 -10.80 8.80
CA LYS A 188 19.30 -9.88 8.02
C LYS A 188 18.94 -9.87 6.53
N THR A 189 18.70 -11.04 5.96
CA THR A 189 18.34 -11.19 4.54
C THR A 189 16.97 -10.56 4.25
N VAL A 190 15.96 -10.91 5.04
CA VAL A 190 14.58 -10.39 4.90
C VAL A 190 14.57 -8.88 5.11
N PHE A 191 15.26 -8.37 6.14
CA PHE A 191 15.35 -6.93 6.39
C PHE A 191 16.04 -6.19 5.24
N HIS A 192 17.13 -6.73 4.69
CA HIS A 192 17.80 -6.15 3.53
C HIS A 192 16.89 -6.10 2.29
N ASN A 193 16.22 -7.21 1.98
CA ASN A 193 15.29 -7.29 0.85
C ASN A 193 14.10 -6.33 1.02
N LEU A 194 13.58 -6.22 2.24
CA LEU A 194 12.54 -5.26 2.57
C LEU A 194 13.01 -3.82 2.30
N LEU A 195 14.19 -3.43 2.75
CA LEU A 195 14.72 -2.08 2.50
C LEU A 195 14.88 -1.81 0.99
N GLN A 196 15.32 -2.80 0.21
CA GLN A 196 15.37 -2.68 -1.24
C GLN A 196 13.97 -2.46 -1.84
N ILE A 197 12.96 -3.20 -1.38
CA ILE A 197 11.57 -3.03 -1.83
C ILE A 197 11.06 -1.63 -1.48
N LEU A 198 11.26 -1.17 -0.25
CA LEU A 198 10.82 0.15 0.20
C LEU A 198 11.52 1.29 -0.57
N SER A 199 12.77 1.08 -1.00
CA SER A 199 13.50 2.06 -1.82
C SER A 199 12.90 2.26 -3.22
N PHE A 200 12.04 1.34 -3.68
CA PHE A 200 11.36 1.43 -4.97
C PHE A 200 10.07 2.24 -4.92
N LEU A 201 9.49 2.46 -3.74
CA LEU A 201 8.24 3.20 -3.56
C LEU A 201 8.28 4.62 -4.14
N PRO A 202 9.33 5.45 -3.93
CA PRO A 202 9.39 6.78 -4.52
C PRO A 202 9.33 6.78 -6.06
N PHE A 203 9.93 5.78 -6.71
CA PHE A 203 9.86 5.63 -8.16
C PHE A 203 8.43 5.31 -8.63
N LEU A 204 7.74 4.40 -7.94
CA LEU A 204 6.35 4.07 -8.25
C LEU A 204 5.41 5.26 -8.04
N ASN A 205 5.62 6.02 -6.97
CA ASN A 205 4.84 7.23 -6.68
C ASN A 205 5.03 8.27 -7.80
N GLN A 206 6.27 8.51 -8.25
CA GLN A 206 6.54 9.37 -9.40
C GLN A 206 5.88 8.91 -10.70
N LEU A 207 5.83 7.60 -10.97
CA LEU A 207 5.10 7.07 -12.12
C LEU A 207 3.60 7.37 -12.00
N GLN A 208 3.01 7.14 -10.82
CA GLN A 208 1.60 7.37 -10.55
C GLN A 208 1.23 8.85 -10.66
N GLU A 209 2.04 9.76 -10.12
CA GLU A 209 1.85 11.20 -10.25
C GLU A 209 1.84 11.64 -11.72
N LYS A 210 2.82 11.20 -12.53
CA LYS A 210 2.90 11.52 -13.97
C LYS A 210 1.64 11.10 -14.73
N LYS A 211 1.12 9.90 -14.45
CA LYS A 211 -0.11 9.41 -15.08
C LYS A 211 -1.34 10.15 -14.59
N THR A 212 -1.43 10.50 -13.31
CA THR A 212 -2.57 11.24 -12.76
C THR A 212 -2.69 12.63 -13.38
N VAL A 213 -1.57 13.31 -13.59
CA VAL A 213 -1.53 14.60 -14.30
C VAL A 213 -1.95 14.44 -15.77
N SER A 214 -1.62 13.32 -16.41
CA SER A 214 -1.99 13.03 -17.80
C SER A 214 -3.46 12.61 -17.99
N ILE A 215 -4.18 12.27 -16.90
CA ILE A 215 -5.60 11.87 -16.93
C ILE A 215 -6.52 13.10 -16.85
N ILE A 216 -6.01 14.28 -16.46
CA ILE A 216 -6.76 15.54 -16.53
C ILE A 216 -6.93 15.87 -18.02
N PRO A 217 -8.15 15.84 -18.58
CA PRO A 217 -8.34 16.21 -19.97
C PRO A 217 -7.95 17.68 -20.14
N GLU A 218 -7.08 17.99 -21.12
CA GLU A 218 -6.63 19.35 -21.47
C GLU A 218 -7.77 20.31 -21.90
N ASN A 219 -9.04 19.92 -21.80
CA ASN A 219 -10.19 20.72 -22.21
C ASN A 219 -11.23 20.86 -21.09
N VAL A 220 -10.92 21.70 -20.11
CA VAL A 220 -11.95 22.46 -19.35
C VAL A 220 -11.49 23.92 -19.21
N GLU A 221 -11.00 24.54 -20.30
CA GLU A 221 -10.93 25.99 -20.42
C GLU A 221 -11.26 26.39 -21.87
N SER A 222 -12.55 26.44 -22.19
CA SER A 222 -13.11 27.35 -23.20
C SER A 222 -14.63 27.22 -23.20
N GLU A 223 -15.29 27.98 -22.32
CA GLU A 223 -16.59 28.61 -22.59
C GLU A 223 -16.95 29.53 -21.42
N SER A 224 -16.51 30.79 -21.52
CA SER A 224 -17.15 31.96 -20.92
C SER A 224 -16.84 33.18 -21.76
#